data_AF-A0A935SL94-F1
#
_entry.id   AF-A0A935SL94-F1
#
_cell.length_a   1.000
_cell.length_b   1.000
_cell.length_c   1.000
_cell.angle_alpha   90.00
_cell.angle_beta   90.00
_cell.angle_gamma   90.00
#
_symmetry.space_group_name_H-M   'P 1'
#
loop_
_entity.id
_entity.type
_entity.pdbx_description
1 polymer ?
#
loop_
_entity_poly.entity_id
_entity_poly.type
_entity_poly.pdbx_seq_one_letter_code
_entity_poly.pdbx_strand_id
1 'polypeptide(L)'
;MPSTITTGTLVVELNTTLVLNTENFNTSNKLTITNIDHADKRIFSIPFASEVEIVNFSTGVGAGTFIGANVKYFQITNKDSANFVRIRVAKTTGQTFDIKLEAGKIFILGNNKESVSETEAAFVAFVNIDSISAQADTADVDIEYFIAST
;
A
#
# COMPACT_ATOMS: atom_id res chain seq x y z
N MET A 1 -25.74 5.72 16.13
CA MET A 1 -26.49 5.14 15.00
C MET A 1 -26.31 3.63 15.08
N PRO A 2 -27.38 2.82 15.04
CA PRO A 2 -27.21 1.38 14.96
C PRO A 2 -26.52 1.03 13.64
N SER A 3 -25.39 0.32 13.71
CA SER A 3 -24.68 -0.24 12.55
C SER A 3 -24.92 -1.74 12.51
N THR A 4 -25.11 -2.30 11.32
CA THR A 4 -25.11 -3.75 11.10
C THR A 4 -23.70 -4.30 10.90
N ILE A 5 -22.71 -3.43 10.74
CA ILE A 5 -21.31 -3.81 10.64
C ILE A 5 -20.78 -4.10 12.04
N THR A 6 -20.34 -5.34 12.23
CA THR A 6 -19.56 -5.72 13.42
C THR A 6 -18.09 -5.64 13.05
N THR A 7 -17.32 -4.91 13.85
CA THR A 7 -15.88 -4.77 13.61
C THR A 7 -15.15 -6.11 13.73
N GLY A 8 -14.19 -6.34 12.84
CA GLY A 8 -13.28 -7.49 12.87
C GLY A 8 -11.88 -7.14 13.37
N THR A 9 -11.04 -8.17 13.40
CA THR A 9 -9.59 -8.06 13.67
C THR A 9 -8.83 -8.49 12.43
N LEU A 10 -8.02 -7.60 11.86
CA LEU A 10 -7.06 -7.92 10.81
C LEU A 10 -5.78 -8.48 11.44
N VAL A 11 -5.37 -9.67 10.99
CA VAL A 11 -4.09 -10.29 11.35
C VAL A 11 -3.22 -10.37 10.11
N VAL A 12 -2.05 -9.74 10.15
CA VAL A 12 -1.06 -9.76 9.08
C VAL A 12 0.16 -10.52 9.58
N GLU A 13 0.55 -11.57 8.86
CA GLU A 13 1.73 -12.37 9.15
C GLU A 13 2.70 -12.33 7.97
N LEU A 14 3.91 -11.81 8.19
CA LEU A 14 5.00 -11.83 7.23
C LEU A 14 6.00 -12.91 7.65
N ASN A 15 6.00 -14.01 6.89
CA ASN A 15 6.87 -15.16 7.11
C ASN A 15 7.92 -15.23 5.99
N THR A 16 9.20 -15.28 6.36
CA THR A 16 10.31 -15.55 5.45
C THR A 16 10.91 -16.88 5.83
N THR A 17 11.11 -17.77 4.87
CA THR A 17 11.78 -19.07 5.08
C THR A 17 12.95 -19.17 4.12
N LEU A 18 14.12 -19.50 4.65
CA LEU A 18 15.35 -19.65 3.87
C LEU A 18 16.20 -20.76 4.48
N VAL A 19 16.58 -21.74 3.66
CA VAL A 19 17.61 -22.72 4.00
C VAL A 19 18.88 -22.34 3.27
N LEU A 20 19.95 -22.04 4.00
CA LEU A 20 21.26 -21.73 3.44
C LEU A 20 22.29 -22.73 3.96
N ASN A 21 22.82 -23.56 3.07
CA ASN A 21 23.81 -24.60 3.40
C ASN A 21 23.40 -25.52 4.57
N THR A 22 22.09 -25.81 4.71
CA THR A 22 21.44 -26.60 5.78
C THR A 22 20.98 -25.81 7.01
N GLU A 23 21.35 -24.53 7.14
CA GLU A 23 20.89 -23.67 8.24
C GLU A 23 19.59 -22.93 7.88
N ASN A 24 18.68 -22.80 8.84
CA ASN A 24 17.42 -22.09 8.67
C ASN A 24 17.54 -20.62 9.09
N PHE A 25 17.19 -19.70 8.19
CA PHE A 25 17.15 -18.25 8.40
C PHE A 25 15.71 -17.74 8.39
N ASN A 26 14.82 -18.45 9.09
CA ASN A 26 13.39 -18.17 9.05
C ASN A 26 13.06 -16.97 9.95
N THR A 27 12.13 -16.11 9.52
CA THR A 27 11.59 -15.01 10.31
C THR A 27 10.06 -15.01 10.25
N SER A 28 9.43 -14.60 11.34
CA SER A 28 7.97 -14.44 11.42
C SER A 28 7.65 -13.14 12.16
N ASN A 29 6.90 -12.26 11.51
CA ASN A 29 6.42 -11.01 12.09
C ASN A 29 4.89 -10.98 12.02
N LYS A 30 4.25 -10.68 13.15
CA LYS A 30 2.78 -10.65 13.26
C LYS A 30 2.31 -9.27 13.70
N LEU A 31 1.38 -8.69 12.94
CA LEU A 31 0.67 -7.46 13.25
C LEU A 31 -0.82 -7.79 13.45
N THR A 32 -1.43 -7.27 14.51
CA THR A 32 -2.86 -7.42 14.80
C THR A 32 -3.49 -6.05 14.94
N ILE A 33 -4.52 -5.78 14.14
CA ILE A 33 -5.26 -4.52 14.11
C ILE A 33 -6.71 -4.84 14.44
N THR A 34 -7.20 -4.35 15.57
CA THR A 34 -8.60 -4.52 15.98
C THR A 34 -9.48 -3.41 15.42
N ASN A 35 -10.80 -3.58 15.58
CA ASN A 35 -11.80 -2.57 15.26
C ASN A 35 -11.89 -2.21 13.76
N ILE A 36 -11.49 -3.10 12.86
CA ILE A 36 -11.64 -2.88 11.41
C ILE A 36 -13.12 -3.02 11.05
N ASP A 37 -13.73 -1.98 10.48
CA ASP A 37 -15.12 -1.99 10.02
C ASP A 37 -15.24 -1.96 8.49
N HIS A 38 -14.14 -1.70 7.78
CA HIS A 38 -14.12 -1.67 6.34
C HIS A 38 -12.80 -2.22 5.77
N ALA A 39 -12.90 -2.97 4.69
CA ALA A 39 -11.76 -3.44 3.91
C ALA A 39 -12.13 -3.50 2.43
N ASP A 40 -11.17 -3.18 1.57
CA ASP A 40 -11.30 -3.32 0.12
C ASP A 40 -10.11 -4.10 -0.44
N LYS A 41 -10.40 -4.94 -1.43
CA LYS A 41 -9.45 -5.78 -2.13
C LYS A 41 -9.79 -5.80 -3.60
N ARG A 42 -8.84 -5.41 -4.43
CA ARG A 42 -9.03 -5.41 -5.88
C ARG A 42 -7.80 -5.91 -6.61
N ILE A 43 -8.04 -6.68 -7.68
CA ILE A 43 -7.04 -7.05 -8.68
C ILE A 43 -7.42 -6.36 -9.99
N PHE A 44 -6.46 -5.70 -10.63
CA PHE A 44 -6.66 -5.03 -11.92
C PHE A 44 -5.32 -4.76 -12.61
N SER A 45 -5.38 -4.57 -13.93
CA SER A 45 -4.20 -4.27 -14.74
C SER A 45 -3.85 -2.79 -14.71
N ILE A 46 -2.57 -2.50 -14.52
CA ILE A 46 -1.96 -1.18 -14.63
C ILE A 46 -1.39 -1.03 -16.04
N PRO A 47 -1.80 0.00 -16.78
CA PRO A 47 -1.32 0.20 -18.14
C PRO A 47 0.15 0.64 -18.16
N PHE A 48 0.91 0.21 -19.18
CA PHE A 48 2.27 0.70 -19.38
C PHE A 48 2.31 2.13 -19.94
N ALA A 49 1.32 2.47 -20.77
CA ALA A 49 1.28 3.71 -21.53
C ALA A 49 0.88 4.95 -20.72
N SER A 50 0.37 4.78 -19.50
CA SER A 50 -0.11 5.90 -18.67
C SER A 50 -0.06 5.58 -17.19
N GLU A 51 0.22 6.59 -16.37
CA GLU A 51 -0.01 6.51 -14.93
C GLU A 51 -1.53 6.54 -14.64
N VAL A 52 -1.96 5.69 -13.71
CA VAL A 52 -3.33 5.65 -13.21
C VAL A 52 -3.35 5.78 -11.70
N GLU A 53 -4.31 6.53 -11.19
CA GLU A 53 -4.56 6.63 -9.76
C GLU A 53 -5.29 5.37 -9.28
N ILE A 54 -4.76 4.73 -8.24
CA ILE A 54 -5.28 3.46 -7.73
C ILE A 54 -6.03 3.62 -6.41
N VAL A 55 -5.64 4.60 -5.60
CA VAL A 55 -6.26 4.93 -4.30
C VAL A 55 -6.16 6.42 -4.06
N ASN A 56 -7.26 7.01 -3.60
CA ASN A 56 -7.33 8.39 -3.12
C ASN A 56 -7.63 8.42 -1.63
N PHE A 57 -7.01 9.35 -0.92
CA PHE A 57 -7.31 9.66 0.47
C PHE A 57 -7.96 11.04 0.57
N SER A 58 -8.92 11.17 1.47
CA SER A 58 -9.54 12.46 1.77
C SER A 58 -9.87 12.57 3.27
N THR A 59 -10.42 13.72 3.66
CA THR A 59 -10.89 13.97 5.03
C THR A 59 -12.38 13.64 5.22
N GLY A 60 -13.09 13.28 4.16
CA GLY A 60 -14.53 13.04 4.17
C GLY A 60 -14.93 11.84 3.33
N VAL A 61 -16.23 11.55 3.31
CA VAL A 61 -16.76 10.50 2.44
C VAL A 61 -16.84 11.02 1.01
N GLY A 62 -16.31 10.27 0.06
CA GLY A 62 -16.29 10.59 -1.36
C GLY A 62 -16.27 9.33 -2.21
N ALA A 63 -16.69 9.44 -3.47
CA ALA A 63 -16.69 8.31 -4.39
C ALA A 63 -15.24 7.87 -4.66
N GLY A 64 -14.94 6.59 -4.38
CA GLY A 64 -13.61 6.03 -4.63
C GLY A 64 -12.50 6.53 -3.71
N THR A 65 -12.83 7.22 -2.61
CA THR A 65 -11.84 7.74 -1.66
C THR A 65 -11.94 7.07 -0.30
N PHE A 66 -10.80 6.90 0.38
CA PHE A 66 -10.75 6.46 1.78
C PHE A 66 -10.50 7.65 2.70
N ILE A 67 -11.09 7.64 3.89
CA ILE A 67 -10.75 8.64 4.92
C ILE A 67 -9.35 8.30 5.43
N GLY A 68 -8.35 9.11 5.08
CA GLY A 68 -6.94 8.78 5.33
C GLY A 68 -6.62 8.48 6.80
N ALA A 69 -7.23 9.23 7.73
CA ALA A 69 -7.06 9.02 9.17
C ALA A 69 -7.58 7.66 9.69
N ASN A 70 -8.49 7.04 8.94
CA ASN A 70 -9.11 5.77 9.28
C ASN A 70 -8.35 4.58 8.71
N VAL A 71 -7.49 4.77 7.71
CA VAL A 71 -6.70 3.70 7.10
C VAL A 71 -5.67 3.18 8.10
N LYS A 72 -5.70 1.89 8.38
CA LYS A 72 -4.81 1.21 9.34
C LYS A 72 -3.83 0.25 8.68
N TYR A 73 -4.07 -0.11 7.43
CA TYR A 73 -3.21 -1.00 6.67
C TYR A 73 -3.43 -0.83 5.18
N PHE A 74 -2.36 -0.82 4.41
CA PHE A 74 -2.40 -0.87 2.97
C PHE A 74 -1.26 -1.73 2.43
N GLN A 75 -1.57 -2.57 1.44
CA GLN A 75 -0.62 -3.44 0.78
C GLN A 75 -0.87 -3.42 -0.72
N ILE A 76 0.22 -3.44 -1.50
CA ILE A 76 0.20 -3.73 -2.95
C ILE A 76 1.09 -4.94 -3.22
N THR A 77 0.59 -5.87 -4.01
CA THR A 77 1.34 -7.00 -4.55
C THR A 77 1.39 -6.91 -6.06
N ASN A 78 2.59 -6.95 -6.64
CA ASN A 78 2.75 -7.16 -8.09
C ASN A 78 2.47 -8.63 -8.39
N LYS A 79 1.44 -8.92 -9.19
CA LYS A 79 1.02 -10.28 -9.56
C LYS A 79 1.61 -10.74 -10.89
N ASP A 80 2.39 -9.91 -11.57
CA ASP A 80 3.20 -10.29 -12.72
C ASP A 80 4.41 -11.14 -12.28
N SER A 81 4.94 -11.91 -13.23
CA SER A 81 6.11 -12.78 -13.12
C SER A 81 7.36 -12.21 -13.79
N ALA A 82 7.25 -11.15 -14.58
CA ALA A 82 8.35 -10.57 -15.36
C ALA A 82 8.47 -9.05 -15.26
N ASN A 83 7.37 -8.31 -15.34
CA ASN A 83 7.41 -6.84 -15.41
C ASN A 83 7.29 -6.19 -14.03
N PHE A 84 7.93 -5.03 -13.86
CA PHE A 84 7.77 -4.21 -12.66
C PHE A 84 6.71 -3.13 -12.87
N VAL A 85 6.17 -2.63 -11.76
CA VAL A 85 5.28 -1.47 -11.73
C VAL A 85 5.89 -0.38 -10.85
N ARG A 86 5.87 0.87 -11.32
CA ARG A 86 6.17 2.02 -10.47
C ARG A 86 4.95 2.29 -9.60
N ILE A 87 5.15 2.34 -8.28
CA ILE A 87 4.16 2.84 -7.33
C ILE A 87 4.58 4.24 -6.90
N ARG A 88 3.73 5.22 -7.15
CA ARG A 88 3.92 6.60 -6.70
C ARG A 88 3.03 6.86 -5.50
N VAL A 89 3.63 7.36 -4.42
CA VAL A 89 2.91 7.86 -3.26
C VAL A 89 3.04 9.37 -3.25
N ALA A 90 1.92 10.08 -3.24
CA ALA A 90 1.89 11.52 -3.48
C ALA A 90 1.04 12.27 -2.46
N LYS A 91 1.53 13.46 -2.11
CA LYS A 91 0.73 14.55 -1.58
C LYS A 91 0.51 15.56 -2.70
N THR A 92 -0.72 16.01 -2.90
CA THR A 92 -1.08 16.94 -3.99
C THR A 92 -0.29 18.24 -3.93
N THR A 93 0.19 18.64 -2.73
CA THR A 93 1.01 19.85 -2.54
C THR A 93 2.50 19.67 -2.86
N GLY A 94 2.95 18.49 -3.31
CA GLY A 94 4.24 18.34 -3.99
C GLY A 94 5.17 17.25 -3.45
N GLN A 95 4.96 16.70 -2.26
CA GLN A 95 5.79 15.61 -1.75
C GLN A 95 5.43 14.30 -2.45
N THR A 96 6.42 13.64 -3.06
CA THR A 96 6.23 12.34 -3.69
C THR A 96 7.43 11.43 -3.45
N PHE A 97 7.19 10.13 -3.34
CA PHE A 97 8.23 9.14 -3.53
C PHE A 97 7.73 8.02 -4.44
N ASP A 98 8.66 7.42 -5.18
CA ASP A 98 8.39 6.34 -6.11
C ASP A 98 9.07 5.06 -5.62
N ILE A 99 8.38 3.93 -5.79
CA ILE A 99 8.92 2.59 -5.53
C ILE A 99 8.85 1.79 -6.81
N LYS A 100 9.95 1.10 -7.13
CA LYS A 100 9.96 0.06 -8.15
C LYS A 100 9.50 -1.25 -7.53
N LEU A 101 8.25 -1.64 -7.79
CA LEU A 101 7.70 -2.90 -7.31
C LEU A 101 7.93 -4.00 -8.36
N GLU A 102 9.04 -4.72 -8.19
CA GLU A 102 9.43 -5.86 -9.04
C GLU A 102 8.37 -6.98 -9.04
N ALA A 103 8.44 -7.85 -10.05
CA ALA A 103 7.55 -9.00 -10.20
C ALA A 103 7.49 -9.87 -8.92
N GLY A 104 6.28 -10.23 -8.51
CA GLY A 104 6.00 -11.02 -7.30
C GLY A 104 6.34 -10.32 -5.97
N LYS A 105 6.73 -9.04 -5.95
CA LYS A 105 7.07 -8.33 -4.71
C LYS A 105 5.85 -7.64 -4.10
N ILE A 106 5.99 -7.32 -2.82
CA ILE A 106 4.95 -6.72 -1.99
C ILE A 106 5.50 -5.41 -1.41
N PHE A 107 4.67 -4.37 -1.42
CA PHE A 107 4.89 -3.12 -0.69
C PHE A 107 3.77 -2.93 0.34
N ILE A 108 4.13 -2.54 1.56
CA ILE A 108 3.21 -2.37 2.69
C ILE A 108 3.38 -0.97 3.28
N LEU A 109 2.25 -0.27 3.48
CA LEU A 109 2.13 0.98 4.21
C LEU A 109 1.31 0.76 5.48
N GLY A 110 1.86 1.14 6.63
CA GLY A 110 1.21 0.95 7.94
C GLY A 110 0.17 2.01 8.31
N ASN A 111 0.18 3.18 7.65
CA ASN A 111 -0.82 4.24 7.76
C ASN A 111 -0.66 5.22 6.58
N ASN A 112 -1.35 6.35 6.62
CA ASN A 112 -1.32 7.34 5.54
C ASN A 112 -0.30 8.48 5.75
N LYS A 113 0.69 8.36 6.66
CA LYS A 113 1.63 9.42 7.02
C LYS A 113 3.05 9.06 6.64
N GLU A 114 3.60 9.80 5.69
CA GLU A 114 4.94 9.55 5.17
C GLU A 114 5.81 10.80 5.22
N SER A 115 7.13 10.59 5.22
CA SER A 115 8.14 11.64 5.13
C SER A 115 9.05 11.33 3.96
N VAL A 116 9.27 12.32 3.11
CA VAL A 116 10.24 12.27 2.02
C VAL A 116 11.21 13.43 2.17
N SER A 117 12.48 13.21 1.84
CA SER A 117 13.50 14.24 1.86
C SER A 117 14.11 14.39 0.48
N GLU A 118 14.22 15.62 0.00
CA GLU A 118 14.87 15.92 -1.27
C GLU A 118 16.39 15.97 -1.13
N THR A 119 16.89 16.48 -0.01
CA THR A 119 18.32 16.76 0.22
C THR A 119 18.93 16.00 1.39
N GLU A 120 18.13 15.18 2.10
CA GLU A 120 18.53 14.36 3.25
C GLU A 120 19.10 15.16 4.44
N ALA A 121 19.03 16.50 4.41
CA ALA A 121 19.70 17.37 5.36
C ALA A 121 19.09 17.35 6.77
N ALA A 122 17.77 17.14 6.89
CA ALA A 122 17.07 17.01 8.16
C ALA A 122 15.77 16.21 8.00
N PHE A 123 15.38 15.50 9.08
CA PHE A 123 14.09 14.84 9.17
C PHE A 123 12.97 15.89 9.23
N VAL A 124 11.96 15.75 8.36
CA VAL A 124 10.78 16.63 8.31
C VAL A 124 9.57 15.95 8.94
N ALA A 125 8.56 16.73 9.29
CA ALA A 125 7.32 16.19 9.83
C ALA A 125 6.62 15.27 8.81
N PHE A 126 6.10 14.14 9.29
CA PHE A 126 5.25 13.28 8.48
C PHE A 126 4.02 14.02 7.99
N VAL A 127 3.68 13.82 6.72
CA VAL A 127 2.52 14.40 6.06
C VAL A 127 1.57 13.33 5.58
N ASN A 128 0.29 13.66 5.50
CA ASN A 128 -0.70 12.76 4.93
C ASN A 128 -0.44 12.56 3.43
N ILE A 129 -0.56 11.31 2.98
CA ILE A 129 -0.69 10.94 1.58
C ILE A 129 -2.07 11.36 1.09
N ASP A 130 -2.14 11.90 -0.13
CA ASP A 130 -3.39 12.25 -0.81
C ASP A 130 -3.76 11.21 -1.88
N SER A 131 -2.77 10.62 -2.55
CA SER A 131 -3.02 9.55 -3.52
C SER A 131 -1.89 8.56 -3.69
N ILE A 132 -2.24 7.39 -4.21
CA ILE A 132 -1.31 6.38 -4.70
C ILE A 132 -1.66 6.13 -6.16
N SER A 133 -0.64 6.20 -7.00
CA SER A 133 -0.74 5.95 -8.43
C SER A 133 0.21 4.83 -8.86
N ALA A 134 -0.08 4.21 -9.99
CA ALA A 134 0.74 3.16 -10.55
C ALA A 134 0.93 3.34 -12.06
N GLN A 135 2.10 2.96 -12.55
CA GLN A 135 2.40 2.91 -13.98
C GLN A 135 3.30 1.70 -14.25
N ALA A 136 2.92 0.86 -15.20
CA ALA A 136 3.80 -0.22 -15.65
C ALA A 136 4.83 0.33 -16.66
N ASP A 137 5.94 -0.38 -16.88
CA ASP A 137 7.04 0.13 -17.73
C ASP A 137 6.92 -0.34 -19.18
N THR A 138 7.05 -1.65 -19.40
CA THR A 138 7.17 -2.25 -20.74
C THR A 138 5.93 -3.00 -21.23
N ALA A 139 5.09 -3.45 -20.30
CA ALA A 139 3.84 -4.16 -20.56
C ALA A 139 2.88 -3.95 -19.39
N ASP A 140 1.59 -4.14 -19.62
CA ASP A 140 0.60 -4.01 -18.56
C ASP A 140 0.88 -5.00 -17.42
N VAL A 141 0.72 -4.54 -16.18
CA VAL A 141 1.02 -5.33 -14.98
C VAL A 141 -0.24 -5.48 -14.13
N ASP A 142 -0.60 -6.73 -13.83
CA ASP A 142 -1.65 -6.99 -12.85
C ASP A 142 -1.13 -6.74 -11.43
N ILE A 143 -1.84 -5.89 -10.68
CA ILE A 143 -1.59 -5.67 -9.26
C ILE A 143 -2.79 -6.10 -8.43
N GLU A 144 -2.52 -6.47 -7.18
CA GLU A 144 -3.53 -6.59 -6.14
C GLU A 144 -3.25 -5.55 -5.07
N TYR A 145 -4.24 -4.75 -4.68
CA TYR A 145 -4.18 -4.03 -3.42
C TYR A 145 -5.11 -4.64 -2.37
N PHE A 146 -4.77 -4.43 -1.11
CA PHE A 146 -5.62 -4.64 0.05
C PHE A 146 -5.51 -3.44 0.99
N ILE A 147 -6.65 -2.90 1.41
CA ILE A 147 -6.73 -1.78 2.36
C ILE A 147 -7.73 -2.10 3.47
N ALA A 148 -7.43 -1.67 4.69
CA ALA A 148 -8.31 -1.82 5.84
C ALA A 148 -8.40 -0.52 6.66
N SER A 149 -9.61 -0.20 7.12
CA SER A 149 -9.91 1.01 7.89
C SER A 149 -10.91 0.78 9.04
N THR A 150 -10.98 1.76 9.94
CA THR A 150 -11.87 1.84 11.11
C THR A 150 -12.93 2.92 10.98
#